data_AF-A0A022XY55-F1
#
_entry.id   AF-A0A022XY55-F1
#
_cell.length_a   1.000
_cell.length_b   1.000
_cell.length_c   1.000
_cell.angle_alpha   90.00
_cell.angle_beta   90.00
_cell.angle_gamma   90.00
#
_symmetry.space_group_name_H-M   'P 1'
#
loop_
_entity.id
_entity.type
_entity.pdbx_description
1 polymer ?
#
loop_
_entity_poly.entity_id
_entity_poly.type
_entity_poly.pdbx_seq_one_letter_code
_entity_poly.pdbx_strand_id
1 'polypeptide(L)'
;MYLPNTRWTWSFVIVTTIQAACVLAFESYVFARFQLQLKSDASTNTESKTIPTFLTLYIFGFVYELILVYDALRLKNTIQVIGLCICNFGLLIYGAVQIDQIDTSVDQLGALGLIHPEVIDEMKPFLIAIPCITALGTVGMGFLAWKLYDEFAWTIYKHISADLRMKRRYLTYQIYIALLKFDFFFFLGFTVQFVVIVTDTKTVEFALTLAAIPVTILILVMAAFWTRRESTVGMIIVILLYFGGFAYFLFKLIRMYSPAKQKAYLPARRSLTFFAVATIILIIMTIINAIMCTLNFNKGLKPHITSKKRPRGAEKEGTELNDQFSPHPVPTRMTID
;
A
#
# COMPACT_ATOMS: atom_id res chain seq x y z
N MET A 1 21.76 4.43 1.80
CA MET A 1 20.97 3.36 1.15
C MET A 1 21.00 2.14 2.07
N TYR A 2 19.85 1.52 2.37
CA TYR A 2 19.82 0.27 3.15
C TYR A 2 20.22 -0.88 2.23
N LEU A 3 21.17 -1.73 2.68
CA LEU A 3 21.48 -3.00 2.02
C LEU A 3 20.90 -4.14 2.88
N PRO A 4 20.26 -5.15 2.26
CA PRO A 4 19.83 -6.34 2.97
C PRO A 4 21.04 -7.05 3.57
N ASN A 5 20.91 -7.51 4.82
CA ASN A 5 22.02 -8.11 5.56
C ASN A 5 21.91 -9.64 5.66
N THR A 6 20.76 -10.22 5.35
CA THR A 6 20.51 -11.67 5.52
C THR A 6 20.10 -12.32 4.21
N ARG A 7 20.31 -13.62 4.12
CA ARG A 7 19.97 -14.39 2.90
C ARG A 7 18.49 -14.24 2.56
N TRP A 8 17.60 -14.33 3.56
CA TRP A 8 16.16 -14.21 3.36
C TRP A 8 15.72 -12.81 2.94
N THR A 9 16.32 -11.77 3.50
CA THR A 9 16.03 -10.38 3.08
C THR A 9 16.49 -10.12 1.64
N TRP A 10 17.64 -10.66 1.24
CA TRP A 10 18.08 -10.64 -0.17
C TRP A 10 17.14 -11.42 -1.09
N SER A 11 16.77 -12.65 -0.72
CA SER A 11 15.85 -13.47 -1.51
C SER A 11 14.51 -12.78 -1.72
N PHE A 12 13.97 -12.11 -0.70
CA PHE A 12 12.70 -11.39 -0.80
C PHE A 12 12.80 -10.23 -1.79
N VAL A 13 13.85 -9.41 -1.71
CA VAL A 13 14.09 -8.32 -2.68
C VAL A 13 14.26 -8.85 -4.09
N ILE A 14 15.03 -9.93 -4.27
CA ILE A 14 15.29 -10.50 -5.60
C ILE A 14 14.00 -11.02 -6.21
N VAL A 15 13.20 -11.80 -5.48
CA VAL A 15 11.93 -12.33 -5.97
C VAL A 15 10.97 -11.20 -6.36
N THR A 16 10.80 -10.19 -5.49
CA THR A 16 9.90 -9.06 -5.79
C THR A 16 10.40 -8.24 -6.97
N THR A 17 11.72 -8.03 -7.07
CA THR A 17 12.32 -7.25 -8.17
C THR A 17 12.22 -7.97 -9.50
N ILE A 18 12.47 -9.29 -9.54
CA ILE A 18 12.32 -10.09 -10.76
C ILE A 18 10.86 -10.14 -11.19
N GLN A 19 9.92 -10.41 -10.25
CA GLN A 19 8.49 -10.38 -10.52
C GLN A 19 8.08 -9.04 -11.14
N ALA A 20 8.42 -7.93 -10.47
CA ALA A 20 8.11 -6.59 -10.94
C ALA A 20 8.74 -6.30 -12.32
N ALA A 21 10.01 -6.64 -12.53
CA ALA A 21 10.69 -6.40 -13.81
C ALA A 21 10.02 -7.16 -14.98
N CYS A 22 9.67 -8.43 -14.78
CA CYS A 22 8.97 -9.23 -15.79
C CYS A 22 7.59 -8.66 -16.10
N VAL A 23 6.80 -8.33 -15.07
CA VAL A 23 5.45 -7.78 -15.26
C VAL A 23 5.52 -6.41 -15.92
N LEU A 24 6.41 -5.52 -15.49
CA LEU A 24 6.61 -4.19 -16.09
C LEU A 24 7.00 -4.29 -17.57
N ALA A 25 7.85 -5.25 -17.94
CA ALA A 25 8.24 -5.45 -19.33
C ALA A 25 7.04 -5.88 -20.21
N PHE A 26 6.23 -6.83 -19.73
CA PHE A 26 5.05 -7.31 -20.47
C PHE A 26 3.96 -6.24 -20.54
N GLU A 27 3.70 -5.54 -19.45
CA GLU A 27 2.76 -4.40 -19.39
C GLU A 27 3.17 -3.27 -20.34
N SER A 28 4.46 -2.91 -20.36
CA SER A 28 4.97 -1.87 -21.26
C SER A 28 4.86 -2.27 -22.73
N TYR A 29 5.08 -3.56 -23.04
CA TYR A 29 4.89 -4.09 -24.39
C TYR A 29 3.42 -4.02 -24.83
N VAL A 30 2.49 -4.50 -23.99
CA VAL A 30 1.05 -4.45 -24.26
C VAL A 30 0.59 -3.00 -24.44
N PHE A 31 1.03 -2.10 -23.58
CA PHE A 31 0.74 -0.67 -23.69
C PHE A 31 1.21 -0.09 -25.02
N ALA A 32 2.45 -0.38 -25.43
CA ALA A 32 3.02 0.13 -26.67
C ALA A 32 2.27 -0.41 -27.90
N ARG A 33 1.97 -1.72 -27.96
CA ARG A 33 1.20 -2.30 -29.08
C ARG A 33 -0.19 -1.67 -29.20
N PHE A 34 -0.91 -1.58 -28.07
CA PHE A 34 -2.23 -0.96 -28.04
C PHE A 34 -2.21 0.49 -28.57
N GLN A 35 -1.26 1.32 -28.12
CA GLN A 35 -1.15 2.71 -28.56
C GLN A 35 -0.81 2.84 -30.05
N LEU A 36 0.08 1.99 -30.57
CA LEU A 36 0.51 2.04 -31.97
C LEU A 36 -0.59 1.64 -32.95
N GLN A 37 -1.54 0.83 -32.51
CA GLN A 37 -2.61 0.28 -33.36
C GLN A 37 -3.94 1.03 -33.21
N LEU A 38 -3.96 2.09 -32.39
CA LEU A 38 -5.12 2.95 -32.19
C LEU A 38 -5.20 4.02 -33.30
N LYS A 39 -6.37 4.17 -33.93
CA LYS A 39 -6.60 5.21 -34.94
C LYS A 39 -6.80 6.59 -34.30
N SER A 40 -6.41 7.67 -34.99
CA SER A 40 -6.46 9.06 -34.49
C SER A 40 -7.84 9.49 -33.95
N ASP A 41 -8.92 8.96 -34.51
CA ASP A 41 -10.31 9.28 -34.13
C ASP A 41 -10.74 8.63 -32.79
N ALA A 42 -9.96 7.67 -32.27
CA ALA A 42 -10.32 6.92 -31.07
C ALA A 42 -10.15 7.73 -29.76
N SER A 43 -9.41 8.84 -29.77
CA SER A 43 -9.10 9.66 -28.59
C SER A 43 -10.34 10.26 -27.90
N THR A 44 -11.46 10.34 -28.63
CA THR A 44 -12.75 10.85 -28.13
C THR A 44 -13.53 9.80 -27.34
N ASN A 45 -13.24 8.51 -27.52
CA ASN A 45 -13.96 7.42 -26.85
C ASN A 45 -13.41 7.12 -25.45
N THR A 46 -14.29 6.69 -24.54
CA THR A 46 -13.90 6.30 -23.17
C THR A 46 -13.00 5.06 -23.17
N GLU A 47 -13.31 4.07 -24.03
CA GLU A 47 -12.57 2.80 -24.10
C GLU A 47 -11.09 2.95 -24.44
N SER A 48 -10.74 3.96 -25.25
CA SER A 48 -9.33 4.24 -25.59
C SER A 48 -8.53 4.77 -24.40
N LYS A 49 -9.20 5.31 -23.37
CA LYS A 49 -8.58 5.78 -22.11
C LYS A 49 -8.62 4.72 -21.03
N THR A 50 -9.59 3.81 -21.07
CA THR A 50 -9.77 2.71 -20.12
C THR A 50 -8.55 1.79 -20.07
N ILE A 51 -8.12 1.24 -21.22
CA ILE A 51 -7.00 0.29 -21.29
C ILE A 51 -5.68 0.92 -20.78
N PRO A 52 -5.23 2.09 -21.26
CA PRO A 52 -4.02 2.73 -20.75
C PRO A 52 -4.05 3.01 -19.26
N THR A 53 -5.23 3.37 -18.72
CA THR A 53 -5.40 3.63 -17.28
C THR A 53 -5.19 2.37 -16.46
N PHE A 54 -5.71 1.22 -16.92
CA PHE A 54 -5.52 -0.04 -16.20
C PHE A 54 -4.07 -0.51 -16.20
N LEU A 55 -3.42 -0.48 -17.36
CA LEU A 55 -2.01 -0.86 -17.52
C LEU A 55 -1.09 0.04 -16.67
N THR A 56 -1.29 1.37 -16.76
CA THR A 56 -0.48 2.35 -16.00
C THR A 56 -0.65 2.19 -14.49
N LEU A 57 -1.87 1.91 -14.04
CA LEU A 57 -2.14 1.68 -12.62
C LEU A 57 -1.50 0.39 -12.12
N TYR A 58 -1.45 -0.65 -12.95
CA TYR A 58 -0.79 -1.89 -12.61
C TYR A 58 0.73 -1.74 -12.51
N ILE A 59 1.33 -1.02 -13.47
CA ILE A 59 2.74 -0.58 -13.43
C ILE A 59 3.02 0.18 -12.13
N PHE A 60 2.17 1.15 -11.79
CA PHE A 60 2.30 1.90 -10.54
C PHE A 60 2.19 0.98 -9.30
N GLY A 61 1.34 -0.03 -9.35
CA GLY A 61 1.22 -1.08 -8.33
C GLY A 61 2.54 -1.76 -7.99
N PHE A 62 3.21 -2.35 -8.98
CA PHE A 62 4.49 -3.04 -8.74
C PHE A 62 5.62 -2.08 -8.35
N VAL A 63 5.66 -0.87 -8.93
CA VAL A 63 6.66 0.13 -8.52
C VAL A 63 6.45 0.54 -7.06
N TYR A 64 5.20 0.76 -6.65
CA TYR A 64 4.86 1.10 -5.27
C TYR A 64 5.16 -0.07 -4.32
N GLU A 65 4.88 -1.31 -4.74
CA GLU A 65 5.23 -2.51 -4.00
C GLU A 65 6.74 -2.58 -3.72
N LEU A 66 7.61 -2.36 -4.72
CA LEU A 66 9.06 -2.36 -4.52
C LEU A 66 9.52 -1.29 -3.52
N ILE A 67 8.90 -0.10 -3.55
CA ILE A 67 9.17 0.96 -2.57
C ILE A 67 8.80 0.49 -1.15
N LEU A 68 7.65 -0.16 -1.01
CA LEU A 68 7.19 -0.69 0.26
C LEU A 68 8.01 -1.88 0.74
N VAL A 69 8.52 -2.74 -0.16
CA VAL A 69 9.44 -3.83 0.16
C VAL A 69 10.71 -3.26 0.79
N TYR A 70 11.32 -2.27 0.14
CA TYR A 70 12.52 -1.62 0.66
C TYR A 70 12.27 -1.01 2.04
N ASP A 71 11.15 -0.31 2.21
CA ASP A 71 10.80 0.32 3.48
C ASP A 71 10.49 -0.71 4.59
N ALA A 72 9.77 -1.79 4.27
CA ALA A 72 9.45 -2.88 5.19
C ALA A 72 10.71 -3.56 5.72
N LEU A 73 11.66 -3.89 4.83
CA LEU A 73 12.91 -4.54 5.19
C LEU A 73 13.85 -3.60 5.96
N ARG A 74 13.95 -2.34 5.55
CA ARG A 74 14.75 -1.32 6.25
C ARG A 74 14.29 -1.14 7.70
N LEU A 75 12.99 -1.11 7.92
CA LEU A 75 12.39 -0.93 9.25
C LEU A 75 12.19 -2.26 10.00
N LYS A 76 12.55 -3.39 9.39
CA LYS A 76 12.27 -4.75 9.89
C LYS A 76 10.82 -4.92 10.34
N ASN A 77 9.89 -4.35 9.57
CA ASN A 77 8.47 -4.33 9.88
C ASN A 77 7.78 -5.56 9.28
N THR A 78 7.62 -6.61 10.10
CA THR A 78 6.99 -7.87 9.69
C THR A 78 5.54 -7.71 9.24
N ILE A 79 4.79 -6.79 9.87
CA ILE A 79 3.40 -6.54 9.53
C ILE A 79 3.31 -5.98 8.11
N GLN A 80 4.22 -5.08 7.74
CA GLN A 80 4.27 -4.52 6.39
C GLN A 80 4.66 -5.60 5.36
N VAL A 81 5.53 -6.56 5.71
CA VAL A 81 5.83 -7.71 4.84
C VAL A 81 4.59 -8.58 4.61
N ILE A 82 3.83 -8.89 5.66
CA ILE A 82 2.56 -9.64 5.53
C ILE A 82 1.56 -8.86 4.67
N GLY A 83 1.43 -7.55 4.92
CA GLY A 83 0.59 -6.66 4.10
C GLY A 83 1.00 -6.65 2.63
N LEU A 84 2.31 -6.68 2.32
CA LEU A 84 2.81 -6.78 0.95
C LEU A 84 2.40 -8.08 0.27
N CYS A 85 2.43 -9.22 0.97
CA CYS A 85 1.93 -10.48 0.41
C CYS A 85 0.44 -10.42 0.08
N ILE A 86 -0.37 -9.81 0.97
CA ILE A 86 -1.81 -9.62 0.73
C ILE A 86 -2.04 -8.67 -0.46
N CYS A 87 -1.27 -7.59 -0.56
CA CYS A 87 -1.35 -6.65 -1.68
C CYS A 87 -0.90 -7.29 -3.00
N ASN A 88 0.15 -8.11 -3.02
CA ASN A 88 0.56 -8.83 -4.23
C ASN A 88 -0.51 -9.82 -4.69
N PHE A 89 -1.19 -10.49 -3.76
CA PHE A 89 -2.38 -11.28 -4.08
C PHE A 89 -3.53 -10.42 -4.63
N GLY A 90 -3.71 -9.20 -4.11
CA GLY A 90 -4.63 -8.21 -4.69
C GLY A 90 -4.25 -7.81 -6.12
N LEU A 91 -2.96 -7.61 -6.40
CA LEU A 91 -2.45 -7.36 -7.76
C LEU A 91 -2.69 -8.57 -8.67
N LEU A 92 -2.53 -9.80 -8.18
CA LEU A 92 -2.89 -11.00 -8.93
C LEU A 92 -4.38 -11.01 -9.34
N ILE A 93 -5.29 -10.70 -8.41
CA ILE A 93 -6.73 -10.60 -8.72
C ILE A 93 -6.97 -9.51 -9.76
N TYR A 94 -6.33 -8.36 -9.60
CA TYR A 94 -6.45 -7.26 -10.54
C TYR A 94 -5.98 -7.65 -11.94
N GLY A 95 -4.81 -8.28 -12.07
CA GLY A 95 -4.30 -8.78 -13.35
C GLY A 95 -5.23 -9.80 -14.01
N ALA A 96 -5.89 -10.65 -13.22
CA ALA A 96 -6.91 -11.57 -13.76
C ALA A 96 -8.17 -10.83 -14.27
N VAL A 97 -8.64 -9.82 -13.53
CA VAL A 97 -9.79 -8.99 -13.94
C VAL A 97 -9.47 -8.15 -15.18
N GLN A 98 -8.24 -7.67 -15.28
CA GLN A 98 -7.76 -6.82 -16.37
C GLN A 98 -7.85 -7.50 -17.74
N ILE A 99 -7.64 -8.82 -17.83
CA ILE A 99 -7.74 -9.57 -19.09
C ILE A 99 -9.13 -9.39 -19.74
N ASP A 100 -10.19 -9.69 -18.98
CA ASP A 100 -11.58 -9.59 -19.45
C ASP A 100 -11.98 -8.14 -19.76
N GLN A 101 -11.47 -7.18 -18.99
CA GLN A 101 -11.72 -5.76 -19.24
C GLN A 101 -11.05 -5.27 -20.53
N ILE A 102 -9.80 -5.69 -20.78
CA ILE A 102 -9.10 -5.33 -22.02
C ILE A 102 -9.78 -5.98 -23.23
N ASP A 103 -10.15 -7.26 -23.14
CA ASP A 103 -10.87 -7.99 -24.20
C ASP A 103 -12.17 -7.27 -24.58
N THR A 104 -13.00 -6.97 -23.58
CA THR A 104 -14.27 -6.24 -23.77
C THR A 104 -14.06 -4.86 -24.39
N SER A 105 -13.01 -4.13 -23.96
CA SER A 105 -12.73 -2.77 -24.44
C SER A 105 -12.22 -2.79 -25.89
N VAL A 106 -11.37 -3.77 -26.24
CA VAL A 106 -10.86 -3.97 -27.60
C VAL A 106 -11.98 -4.37 -28.55
N ASP A 107 -12.88 -5.28 -28.14
CA ASP A 107 -14.04 -5.68 -28.95
C ASP A 107 -14.95 -4.49 -29.28
N GLN A 108 -15.20 -3.61 -28.32
CA GLN A 108 -16.00 -2.39 -28.53
C GLN A 108 -15.30 -1.41 -29.49
N LEU A 109 -13.99 -1.22 -29.35
CA LEU A 109 -13.19 -0.41 -30.27
C LEU A 109 -13.16 -1.01 -31.68
N GLY A 110 -13.11 -2.35 -31.78
CA GLY A 110 -13.14 -3.10 -33.03
C GLY A 110 -14.47 -2.96 -33.76
N ALA A 111 -15.59 -3.05 -33.03
CA ALA A 111 -16.93 -2.83 -33.57
C ALA A 111 -17.12 -1.42 -34.14
N LEU A 112 -16.39 -0.43 -33.59
CA LEU A 112 -16.37 0.95 -34.09
C LEU A 112 -15.35 1.18 -35.22
N GLY A 113 -14.56 0.16 -35.58
CA GLY A 113 -13.51 0.26 -36.60
C GLY A 113 -12.33 1.14 -36.20
N LEU A 114 -12.13 1.37 -34.90
CA LEU A 114 -11.14 2.30 -34.33
C LEU A 114 -9.81 1.65 -33.95
N ILE A 115 -9.74 0.32 -34.01
CA ILE A 115 -8.54 -0.48 -33.74
C ILE A 115 -8.40 -1.57 -34.80
N HIS A 116 -7.17 -2.04 -35.02
CA HIS A 116 -6.93 -3.19 -35.89
C HIS A 116 -7.43 -4.48 -35.20
N PRO A 117 -8.02 -5.44 -35.94
CA PRO A 117 -8.57 -6.65 -35.33
C PRO A 117 -7.49 -7.61 -34.80
N GLU A 118 -6.27 -7.57 -35.35
CA GLU A 118 -5.15 -8.47 -34.99
C GLU A 118 -4.47 -8.11 -33.66
N VAL A 119 -4.78 -6.94 -33.10
CA VAL A 119 -4.18 -6.42 -31.86
C VAL A 119 -4.39 -7.38 -30.67
N ILE A 120 -5.57 -7.98 -30.58
CA ILE A 120 -5.94 -8.84 -29.46
C ILE A 120 -5.07 -10.11 -29.43
N ASP A 121 -4.84 -10.73 -30.59
CA ASP A 121 -4.14 -12.01 -30.70
C ASP A 121 -2.66 -11.87 -30.33
N GLU A 122 -2.06 -10.71 -30.61
CA GLU A 122 -0.69 -10.41 -30.24
C GLU A 122 -0.53 -10.14 -28.73
N MET A 123 -1.50 -9.47 -28.10
CA MET A 123 -1.42 -9.07 -26.69
C MET A 123 -1.85 -10.18 -25.72
N LYS A 124 -2.79 -11.05 -26.13
CA LYS A 124 -3.43 -12.05 -25.26
C LYS A 124 -2.45 -13.00 -24.58
N PRO A 125 -1.39 -13.53 -25.25
CA PRO A 125 -0.38 -14.34 -24.57
C PRO A 125 0.32 -13.61 -23.41
N PHE A 126 0.66 -12.33 -23.60
CA PHE A 126 1.32 -11.53 -22.56
C PHE A 126 0.37 -11.19 -21.41
N LEU A 127 -0.88 -10.86 -21.73
CA LEU A 127 -1.94 -10.61 -20.74
C LEU A 127 -2.21 -11.83 -19.85
N ILE A 128 -2.12 -13.04 -20.39
CA ILE A 128 -2.26 -14.29 -19.61
C ILE A 128 -0.97 -14.61 -18.83
N ALA A 129 0.20 -14.31 -19.38
CA ALA A 129 1.47 -14.56 -18.71
C ALA A 129 1.66 -13.71 -17.43
N ILE A 130 1.16 -12.48 -17.42
CA ILE A 130 1.26 -11.54 -16.30
C ILE A 130 0.69 -12.10 -14.98
N PRO A 131 -0.57 -12.55 -14.87
CA PRO A 131 -1.10 -13.13 -13.64
C PRO A 131 -0.41 -14.46 -13.30
N CYS A 132 0.05 -15.25 -14.28
CA CYS A 132 0.82 -16.47 -14.01
C CYS A 132 2.15 -16.17 -13.30
N ILE A 133 2.89 -15.16 -13.76
CA ILE A 133 4.14 -14.70 -13.13
C ILE A 133 3.86 -14.13 -11.74
N THR A 134 2.80 -13.33 -11.62
CA THR A 134 2.38 -12.73 -10.35
C THR A 134 1.94 -13.80 -9.34
N ALA A 135 1.29 -14.88 -9.79
CA ALA A 135 0.90 -15.99 -8.94
C ALA A 135 2.12 -16.77 -8.41
N LEU A 136 3.07 -17.08 -9.29
CA LEU A 136 4.34 -17.71 -8.90
C LEU A 136 5.08 -16.86 -7.86
N GLY A 137 5.21 -15.56 -8.11
CA GLY A 137 5.89 -14.66 -7.19
C GLY A 137 5.08 -14.42 -5.91
N THR A 138 3.74 -14.46 -5.93
CA THR A 138 2.90 -14.44 -4.71
C THR A 138 3.20 -15.64 -3.80
N VAL A 139 3.28 -16.85 -4.37
CA VAL A 139 3.65 -18.06 -3.62
C VAL A 139 5.07 -17.93 -3.07
N GLY A 140 6.01 -17.47 -3.90
CA GLY A 140 7.40 -17.23 -3.48
C GLY A 140 7.52 -16.20 -2.35
N MET A 141 6.80 -15.08 -2.46
CA MET A 141 6.73 -14.06 -1.43
C MET A 141 6.11 -14.59 -0.15
N GLY A 142 5.04 -15.37 -0.22
CA GLY A 142 4.40 -15.97 0.95
C GLY A 142 5.36 -16.89 1.72
N PHE A 143 6.09 -17.75 1.01
CA PHE A 143 7.11 -18.62 1.61
C PHE A 143 8.24 -17.81 2.26
N LEU A 144 8.76 -16.79 1.57
CA LEU A 144 9.84 -15.95 2.09
C LEU A 144 9.37 -15.06 3.25
N ALA A 145 8.13 -14.58 3.23
CA ALA A 145 7.53 -13.81 4.32
C ALA A 145 7.39 -14.65 5.59
N TRP A 146 7.06 -15.95 5.46
CA TRP A 146 7.06 -16.87 6.60
C TRP A 146 8.46 -17.00 7.22
N LYS A 147 9.51 -17.14 6.41
CA LYS A 147 10.90 -17.17 6.92
C LYS A 147 11.35 -15.83 7.53
N LEU A 148 10.95 -14.71 6.93
CA LEU A 148 11.24 -13.37 7.47
C LEU A 148 10.48 -13.11 8.78
N TYR A 149 9.28 -13.66 8.94
CA TYR A 149 8.52 -13.55 10.18
C TYR A 149 9.31 -14.11 11.36
N ASP A 150 9.87 -15.31 11.22
CA ASP A 150 10.68 -15.94 12.27
C ASP A 150 11.93 -15.11 12.59
N GLU A 151 12.64 -14.62 11.57
CA GLU A 151 13.86 -13.82 11.72
C GLU A 151 13.60 -12.47 12.41
N PHE A 152 12.54 -11.78 12.01
CA PHE A 152 12.17 -10.47 12.57
C PHE A 152 11.56 -10.60 13.97
N ALA A 153 10.73 -11.63 14.21
CA ALA A 153 10.19 -11.92 15.54
C ALA A 153 11.31 -12.18 16.56
N TRP A 154 12.35 -12.92 16.17
CA TRP A 154 13.52 -13.17 16.99
C TRP A 154 14.32 -11.89 17.29
N THR A 155 14.51 -11.03 16.28
CA THR A 155 15.21 -9.74 16.44
C THR A 155 14.44 -8.78 17.37
N ILE A 156 13.12 -8.71 17.23
CA ILE A 156 12.25 -7.88 18.08
C ILE A 156 12.26 -8.39 19.52
N TYR A 157 12.24 -9.71 19.72
CA TYR A 157 12.35 -10.32 21.05
C TYR A 157 13.65 -9.89 21.75
N LYS A 158 14.80 -9.96 21.08
CA LYS A 158 16.10 -9.63 21.68
C LYS A 158 16.25 -8.16 22.10
N HIS A 159 15.62 -7.23 21.39
CA HIS A 159 15.70 -5.79 21.70
C HIS A 159 14.56 -5.25 22.58
N ILE A 160 13.40 -5.93 22.64
CA ILE A 160 12.20 -5.51 23.39
C ILE A 160 11.79 -6.60 24.40
N SER A 161 12.76 -7.16 25.15
CA SER A 161 12.51 -8.01 26.31
C SER A 161 12.80 -7.17 27.55
N ALA A 162 11.80 -6.50 28.15
CA ALA A 162 11.04 -7.13 29.23
C ALA A 162 9.58 -6.63 29.40
N ASP A 163 9.10 -5.67 28.59
CA ASP A 163 7.73 -5.13 28.74
C ASP A 163 6.81 -5.49 27.56
N LEU A 164 5.94 -6.49 27.79
CA LEU A 164 4.93 -6.96 26.84
C LEU A 164 3.90 -5.87 26.48
N ARG A 165 3.59 -4.95 27.40
CA ARG A 165 2.61 -3.87 27.17
C ARG A 165 3.17 -2.86 26.18
N MET A 166 4.45 -2.53 26.33
CA MET A 166 5.15 -1.61 25.44
C MET A 166 5.31 -2.20 24.03
N LYS A 167 5.67 -3.49 23.92
CA LYS A 167 5.71 -4.22 22.64
C LYS A 167 4.36 -4.17 21.91
N ARG A 168 3.24 -4.38 22.61
CA ARG A 168 1.90 -4.32 22.03
C ARG A 168 1.58 -2.93 21.47
N ARG A 169 1.88 -1.86 22.22
CA ARG A 169 1.65 -0.47 21.78
C ARG A 169 2.46 -0.11 20.53
N TYR A 170 3.73 -0.53 20.50
CA TYR A 170 4.60 -0.33 19.33
C TYR A 170 4.09 -1.08 18.10
N LEU A 171 3.63 -2.31 18.29
CA LEU A 171 3.04 -3.13 17.23
C LEU A 171 1.78 -2.47 16.66
N THR A 172 0.85 -1.99 17.50
CA THR A 172 -0.34 -1.24 17.06
C THR A 172 0.04 -0.01 16.23
N TYR A 173 1.05 0.75 16.66
CA TYR A 173 1.56 1.88 15.89
C TYR A 173 2.15 1.46 14.54
N GLN A 174 2.91 0.37 14.48
CA GLN A 174 3.44 -0.15 13.22
C GLN A 174 2.35 -0.66 12.27
N ILE A 175 1.31 -1.34 12.78
CA ILE A 175 0.13 -1.73 12.00
C ILE A 175 -0.49 -0.47 11.40
N TYR A 176 -0.74 0.54 12.23
CA TYR A 176 -1.37 1.77 11.79
C TYR A 176 -0.59 2.47 10.68
N ILE A 177 0.72 2.68 10.85
CA ILE A 177 1.56 3.29 9.81
C ILE A 177 1.65 2.45 8.54
N ALA A 178 1.60 1.11 8.65
CA ALA A 178 1.56 0.24 7.47
C ALA A 178 0.22 0.39 6.73
N LEU A 179 -0.92 0.40 7.44
CA LEU A 179 -2.24 0.61 6.86
C LEU A 179 -2.32 1.94 6.10
N LEU A 180 -1.78 3.03 6.65
CA LEU A 180 -1.76 4.33 5.95
C LEU A 180 -1.06 4.30 4.58
N LYS A 181 -0.04 3.45 4.42
CA LYS A 181 0.67 3.29 3.13
C LYS A 181 -0.18 2.51 2.13
N PHE A 182 -0.82 1.43 2.58
CA PHE A 182 -1.73 0.69 1.73
C PHE A 182 -2.97 1.51 1.35
N ASP A 183 -3.54 2.27 2.30
CA ASP A 183 -4.63 3.21 2.07
C ASP A 183 -4.29 4.21 0.96
N PHE A 184 -3.07 4.77 0.98
CA PHE A 184 -2.61 5.68 -0.08
C PHE A 184 -2.72 5.03 -1.47
N PHE A 185 -2.25 3.80 -1.63
CA PHE A 185 -2.27 3.11 -2.92
C PHE A 185 -3.70 2.85 -3.41
N PHE A 186 -4.54 2.23 -2.58
CA PHE A 186 -5.91 1.87 -3.01
C PHE A 186 -6.79 3.11 -3.21
N PHE A 187 -6.65 4.12 -2.35
CA PHE A 187 -7.36 5.39 -2.53
C PHE A 187 -6.95 6.08 -3.84
N LEU A 188 -5.64 6.21 -4.07
CA LEU A 188 -5.12 6.85 -5.28
C LEU A 188 -5.52 6.06 -6.52
N GLY A 189 -5.40 4.73 -6.48
CA GLY A 189 -5.76 3.85 -7.59
C GLY A 189 -7.23 4.00 -7.99
N PHE A 190 -8.14 3.95 -7.00
CA PHE A 190 -9.57 4.21 -7.23
C PHE A 190 -9.80 5.60 -7.84
N THR A 191 -9.18 6.62 -7.26
CA THR A 191 -9.44 8.01 -7.65
C THR A 191 -8.93 8.30 -9.05
N VAL A 192 -7.74 7.81 -9.42
CA VAL A 192 -7.17 7.97 -10.77
C VAL A 192 -8.05 7.27 -11.80
N GLN A 193 -8.46 6.02 -11.56
CA GLN A 193 -9.38 5.30 -12.45
C GLN A 193 -10.70 6.05 -12.61
N PHE A 194 -11.27 6.49 -11.50
CA PHE A 194 -12.56 7.16 -11.50
C PHE A 194 -12.52 8.53 -12.22
N VAL A 195 -11.45 9.31 -12.02
CA VAL A 195 -11.26 10.60 -12.70
C VAL A 195 -11.08 10.42 -14.20
N VAL A 196 -10.24 9.46 -14.63
CA VAL A 196 -9.89 9.30 -16.04
C VAL A 196 -11.00 8.63 -16.85
N ILE A 197 -11.71 7.66 -16.28
CA ILE A 197 -12.63 6.80 -17.03
C ILE A 197 -14.08 7.27 -16.92
N VAL A 198 -14.51 7.72 -15.73
CA VAL A 198 -15.94 7.93 -15.45
C VAL A 198 -16.34 9.39 -15.46
N THR A 199 -15.40 10.30 -15.22
CA THR A 199 -15.74 11.70 -14.95
C THR A 199 -15.62 12.57 -16.18
N ASP A 200 -16.71 13.23 -16.56
CA ASP A 200 -16.71 14.23 -17.62
C ASP A 200 -15.95 15.49 -17.18
N THR A 201 -15.01 15.93 -18.02
CA THR A 201 -14.08 17.04 -17.75
C THR A 201 -14.75 18.40 -17.47
N LYS A 202 -16.03 18.55 -17.82
CA LYS A 202 -16.79 19.81 -17.67
C LYS A 202 -17.64 19.88 -16.39
N THR A 203 -17.60 18.87 -15.52
CA THR A 203 -18.49 18.80 -14.35
C THR A 203 -17.79 19.22 -13.06
N VAL A 204 -18.55 19.78 -12.12
CA VAL A 204 -18.06 20.09 -10.76
C VAL A 204 -17.55 18.82 -10.05
N GLU A 205 -18.11 17.65 -10.38
CA GLU A 205 -17.66 16.35 -9.88
C GLU A 205 -16.20 16.05 -10.25
N PHE A 206 -15.73 16.47 -11.43
CA PHE A 206 -14.33 16.34 -11.85
C PHE A 206 -13.40 17.13 -10.94
N ALA A 207 -13.67 18.43 -10.76
CA ALA A 207 -12.84 19.30 -9.95
C ALA A 207 -12.77 18.83 -8.49
N LEU A 208 -13.90 18.43 -7.90
CA LEU A 208 -13.97 17.92 -6.53
C LEU A 208 -13.21 16.60 -6.36
N THR A 209 -13.36 15.68 -7.31
CA THR A 209 -12.67 14.38 -7.27
C THR A 209 -11.16 14.56 -7.47
N LEU A 210 -10.74 15.45 -8.37
CA LEU A 210 -9.32 15.75 -8.58
C LEU A 210 -8.71 16.42 -7.33
N ALA A 211 -9.45 17.32 -6.67
CA ALA A 211 -9.04 17.92 -5.40
C ALA A 211 -9.00 16.90 -4.25
N ALA A 212 -9.73 15.79 -4.34
CA ALA A 212 -9.68 14.74 -3.32
C ALA A 212 -8.30 14.08 -3.21
N ILE A 213 -7.52 13.99 -4.31
CA ILE A 213 -6.17 13.40 -4.31
C ILE A 213 -5.22 14.13 -3.35
N PRO A 214 -4.95 15.45 -3.49
CA PRO A 214 -4.07 16.15 -2.56
C PRO A 214 -4.65 16.21 -1.14
N VAL A 215 -5.98 16.29 -1.00
CA VAL A 215 -6.65 16.28 0.31
C VAL A 215 -6.38 14.98 1.05
N THR A 216 -6.49 13.82 0.39
CA THR A 216 -6.22 12.54 1.06
C THR A 216 -4.76 12.33 1.37
N ILE A 217 -3.84 12.78 0.51
CA ILE A 217 -2.40 12.81 0.84
C ILE A 217 -2.17 13.63 2.11
N LEU A 218 -2.78 14.82 2.21
CA LEU A 218 -2.67 15.66 3.40
C LEU A 218 -3.24 14.96 4.64
N ILE A 219 -4.41 14.32 4.53
CA ILE A 219 -5.03 13.57 5.64
C ILE A 219 -4.09 12.45 6.13
N LEU A 220 -3.51 11.65 5.21
CA LEU A 220 -2.62 10.55 5.57
C LEU A 220 -1.30 11.04 6.20
N VAL A 221 -0.74 12.15 5.69
CA VAL A 221 0.45 12.78 6.27
C VAL A 221 0.15 13.34 7.66
N MET A 222 -0.97 14.06 7.81
CA MET A 222 -1.44 14.56 9.11
C MET A 222 -1.65 13.40 10.08
N ALA A 223 -2.29 12.32 9.65
CA ALA A 223 -2.50 11.12 10.47
C ALA A 223 -1.19 10.55 11.02
N ALA A 224 -0.18 10.37 10.16
CA ALA A 224 1.14 9.90 10.59
C ALA A 224 1.83 10.91 11.54
N PHE A 225 1.68 12.21 11.27
CA PHE A 225 2.27 13.28 12.08
C PHE A 225 1.66 13.37 13.49
N TRP A 226 0.34 13.44 13.59
CA TRP A 226 -0.38 13.57 14.87
C TRP A 226 -0.23 12.31 15.73
N THR A 227 -0.20 11.13 15.10
CA THR A 227 0.06 9.86 15.82
C THR A 227 1.45 9.84 16.45
N ARG A 228 2.48 10.30 15.74
CA ARG A 228 3.85 10.39 16.28
C ARG A 228 3.98 11.38 17.43
N ARG A 229 3.19 12.45 17.41
CA ARG A 229 3.16 13.46 18.49
C ARG A 229 2.27 13.07 19.66
N GLU A 230 1.53 11.97 19.57
CA GLU A 230 0.53 11.53 20.55
C GLU A 230 -0.54 12.60 20.83
N SER A 231 -0.93 13.38 19.82
CA SER A 231 -1.97 14.39 19.97
C SER A 231 -3.36 13.77 19.83
N THR A 232 -4.11 13.74 20.92
CA THR A 232 -5.49 13.24 20.94
C THR A 232 -6.43 14.08 20.05
N VAL A 233 -6.33 15.41 20.13
CA VAL A 233 -7.18 16.32 19.33
C VAL A 233 -6.96 16.11 17.83
N GLY A 234 -5.69 16.06 17.40
CA GLY A 234 -5.37 15.81 15.99
C GLY A 234 -5.87 14.45 15.50
N MET A 235 -5.77 13.41 16.33
CA MET A 235 -6.29 12.09 15.99
C MET A 235 -7.81 12.03 15.93
N ILE A 236 -8.54 12.73 16.81
CA ILE A 236 -10.00 12.80 16.74
C ILE A 236 -10.43 13.41 15.40
N ILE A 237 -9.79 14.51 14.99
CA ILE A 237 -10.06 15.15 13.68
C ILE A 237 -9.80 14.16 12.53
N VAL A 238 -8.65 13.47 12.55
CA VAL A 238 -8.29 12.48 11.52
C VAL A 238 -9.29 11.32 11.48
N ILE A 239 -9.73 10.81 12.62
CA ILE A 239 -10.73 9.73 12.71
C ILE A 239 -12.07 10.19 12.11
N LEU A 240 -12.52 11.42 12.40
CA LEU A 240 -13.73 11.98 11.79
C LEU A 240 -13.60 12.07 10.26
N LEU A 241 -12.42 12.48 9.76
CA LEU A 241 -12.15 12.51 8.32
C LEU A 241 -12.13 11.11 7.70
N TYR A 242 -11.67 10.08 8.43
CA TYR A 242 -11.77 8.69 7.97
C TYR A 242 -13.21 8.20 7.86
N PHE A 243 -14.10 8.56 8.80
CA PHE A 243 -15.53 8.29 8.65
C PHE A 243 -16.12 8.99 7.42
N GLY A 244 -15.67 10.22 7.12
CA GLY A 244 -16.04 10.92 5.87
C GLY A 244 -15.56 10.17 4.62
N GLY A 245 -14.31 9.71 4.61
CA GLY A 245 -13.75 8.89 3.53
C GLY A 245 -14.52 7.57 3.35
N PHE A 246 -14.86 6.90 4.47
CA PHE A 246 -15.65 5.68 4.48
C PHE A 246 -17.04 5.89 3.88
N ALA A 247 -17.73 6.95 4.28
CA ALA A 247 -19.02 7.33 3.72
C ALA A 247 -18.92 7.65 2.21
N TYR A 248 -17.85 8.32 1.78
CA TYR A 248 -17.59 8.60 0.36
C TYR A 248 -17.44 7.32 -0.48
N PHE A 249 -16.65 6.35 -0.02
CA PHE A 249 -16.49 5.09 -0.75
C PHE A 249 -17.77 4.26 -0.78
N LEU A 250 -18.52 4.21 0.32
CA LEU A 250 -19.84 3.56 0.34
C LEU A 250 -20.79 4.21 -0.67
N PHE A 251 -20.86 5.54 -0.69
CA PHE A 251 -21.68 6.27 -1.64
C PHE A 251 -21.27 5.96 -3.10
N LYS A 252 -19.97 6.00 -3.41
CA LYS A 252 -19.48 5.71 -4.76
C LYS A 252 -19.72 4.25 -5.17
N LEU A 253 -19.57 3.31 -4.25
CA LEU A 253 -19.88 1.89 -4.48
C LEU A 253 -21.36 1.73 -4.84
N ILE A 254 -22.28 2.31 -4.06
CA ILE A 254 -23.73 2.24 -4.35
C ILE A 254 -24.06 2.92 -5.68
N ARG A 255 -23.49 4.12 -5.93
CA ARG A 255 -23.75 4.90 -7.15
C ARG A 255 -23.34 4.17 -8.43
N MET A 256 -22.28 3.38 -8.38
CA MET A 256 -21.80 2.56 -9.51
C MET A 256 -22.82 1.49 -9.95
N TYR A 257 -23.69 1.03 -9.04
CA TYR A 257 -24.75 0.06 -9.33
C TYR A 257 -26.13 0.70 -9.49
N SER A 258 -26.24 2.03 -9.35
CA SER A 258 -27.51 2.73 -9.53
C SER A 258 -27.89 2.84 -11.02
N PRO A 259 -29.18 2.65 -11.37
CA PRO A 259 -29.62 2.59 -12.77
C PRO A 259 -29.33 3.88 -13.56
N ALA A 260 -29.33 5.03 -12.89
CA ALA A 260 -29.10 6.33 -13.52
C ALA A 260 -27.64 6.53 -14.01
N LYS A 261 -26.66 5.84 -13.40
CA LYS A 261 -25.23 6.04 -13.71
C LYS A 261 -24.52 4.77 -14.15
N GLN A 262 -25.12 3.60 -14.02
CA GLN A 262 -24.52 2.29 -14.35
C GLN A 262 -23.81 2.25 -15.71
N LYS A 263 -24.37 2.87 -16.76
CA LYS A 263 -23.76 2.88 -18.11
C LYS A 263 -22.38 3.55 -18.14
N ALA A 264 -22.19 4.64 -17.40
CA ALA A 264 -20.91 5.37 -17.37
C ALA A 264 -19.81 4.59 -16.64
N TYR A 265 -20.18 3.69 -15.73
CA TYR A 265 -19.22 2.88 -14.99
C TYR A 265 -18.91 1.55 -15.67
N LEU A 266 -19.73 1.11 -16.64
CA LEU A 266 -19.66 -0.24 -17.22
C LEU A 266 -18.23 -0.68 -17.64
N PRO A 267 -17.43 0.16 -18.32
CA PRO A 267 -16.08 -0.22 -18.78
C PRO A 267 -15.12 -0.56 -17.64
N ALA A 268 -15.19 0.22 -16.55
CA ALA A 268 -14.30 0.09 -15.40
C ALA A 268 -14.95 -0.49 -14.15
N ARG A 269 -16.19 -0.96 -14.23
CA ARG A 269 -16.97 -1.34 -13.04
C ARG A 269 -16.30 -2.43 -12.23
N ARG A 270 -15.74 -3.46 -12.89
CA ARG A 270 -15.12 -4.61 -12.19
C ARG A 270 -13.89 -4.16 -11.39
N SER A 271 -12.97 -3.42 -12.02
CA SER A 271 -11.78 -2.87 -11.36
C SER A 271 -12.12 -1.81 -10.31
N LEU A 272 -13.03 -0.87 -10.59
CA LEU A 272 -13.47 0.15 -9.63
C LEU A 272 -14.14 -0.47 -8.39
N THR A 273 -14.93 -1.54 -8.57
CA THR A 273 -15.56 -2.26 -7.45
C THR A 273 -14.50 -2.94 -6.60
N PHE A 274 -13.53 -3.60 -7.22
CA PHE A 274 -12.41 -4.23 -6.51
C PHE A 274 -11.67 -3.21 -5.64
N PHE A 275 -11.28 -2.07 -6.21
CA PHE A 275 -10.61 -0.99 -5.47
C PHE A 275 -11.49 -0.38 -4.36
N ALA A 276 -12.78 -0.16 -4.63
CA ALA A 276 -13.69 0.38 -3.64
C ALA A 276 -13.87 -0.57 -2.44
N VAL A 277 -14.08 -1.87 -2.69
CA VAL A 277 -14.23 -2.88 -1.63
C VAL A 277 -12.93 -3.03 -0.83
N ALA A 278 -11.78 -3.10 -1.50
CA ALA A 278 -10.48 -3.15 -0.83
C ALA A 278 -10.27 -1.91 0.07
N THR A 279 -10.57 -0.71 -0.43
CA THR A 279 -10.44 0.54 0.33
C THR A 279 -11.40 0.59 1.52
N ILE A 280 -12.62 0.08 1.37
CA ILE A 280 -13.60 -0.01 2.48
C ILE A 280 -13.08 -0.93 3.58
N ILE A 281 -12.51 -2.08 3.24
CA ILE A 281 -11.94 -3.00 4.22
C ILE A 281 -10.76 -2.34 4.94
N LEU A 282 -9.84 -1.73 4.18
CA LEU A 282 -8.66 -1.09 4.75
C LEU A 282 -9.02 0.10 5.64
N ILE A 283 -9.94 0.97 5.24
CA ILE A 283 -10.32 2.14 6.05
C ILE A 283 -11.01 1.73 7.36
N ILE A 284 -11.78 0.64 7.38
CA ILE A 284 -12.33 0.07 8.62
C ILE A 284 -11.18 -0.36 9.54
N MET A 285 -10.21 -1.11 9.01
CA MET A 285 -9.03 -1.52 9.78
C MET A 285 -8.23 -0.31 10.27
N THR A 286 -8.09 0.75 9.45
CA THR A 286 -7.39 1.98 9.79
C THR A 286 -8.09 2.74 10.91
N ILE A 287 -9.43 2.86 10.88
CA ILE A 287 -10.22 3.50 11.95
C ILE A 287 -10.03 2.75 13.28
N ILE A 288 -10.14 1.41 13.26
CA ILE A 288 -9.95 0.59 14.47
C ILE A 288 -8.54 0.80 15.05
N ASN A 289 -7.51 0.75 14.21
CA ASN A 289 -6.13 0.96 14.63
C ASN A 289 -5.85 2.41 15.08
N ALA A 290 -6.49 3.41 14.47
CA ALA A 290 -6.40 4.81 14.90
C ALA A 290 -6.95 5.01 16.31
N ILE A 291 -8.11 4.39 16.61
CA ILE A 291 -8.71 4.42 17.95
C ILE A 291 -7.78 3.71 18.95
N MET A 292 -7.28 2.51 18.61
CA MET A 292 -6.36 1.78 19.48
C MET A 292 -5.05 2.55 19.73
N CYS A 293 -4.49 3.23 18.73
CA CYS A 293 -3.34 4.12 18.90
C CYS A 293 -3.67 5.25 19.88
N THR A 294 -4.81 5.92 19.68
CA THR A 294 -5.23 7.07 20.50
C THR A 294 -5.45 6.68 21.98
N LEU A 295 -6.05 5.51 22.23
CA LEU A 295 -6.23 4.96 23.59
C LEU A 295 -4.90 4.57 24.26
N ASN A 296 -3.82 4.45 23.49
CA ASN A 296 -2.49 4.09 23.97
C ASN A 296 -1.54 5.30 24.16
N PHE A 297 -1.99 6.52 23.87
CA PHE A 297 -1.19 7.74 24.04
C PHE A 297 -0.84 8.04 25.50
N ASN A 298 0.26 8.77 25.70
CA ASN A 298 0.83 9.16 26.99
C ASN A 298 1.27 8.00 27.90
N LYS A 299 1.39 6.79 27.34
CA LYS A 299 1.84 5.60 28.09
C LYS A 299 3.31 5.24 27.79
N GLY A 300 4.14 6.23 27.42
CA GLY A 300 5.58 6.07 27.24
C GLY A 300 6.05 5.61 25.85
N LEU A 301 5.20 5.62 24.81
CA LEU A 301 5.56 5.17 23.46
C LEU A 301 6.41 6.20 22.69
N LYS A 302 6.19 7.48 22.94
CA LYS A 302 6.84 8.63 22.27
C LYS A 302 8.38 8.57 22.16
N PRO A 303 9.17 8.23 23.21
CA PRO A 303 10.63 8.18 23.12
C PRO A 303 11.13 7.12 22.11
N HIS A 304 10.43 5.98 22.00
CA HIS A 304 10.80 4.89 21.10
C HIS A 304 10.42 5.15 19.63
N ILE A 305 9.43 6.02 19.39
CA ILE A 305 9.05 6.43 18.03
C ILE A 305 9.88 7.64 17.56
N THR A 306 10.24 8.54 18.47
CA THR A 306 10.86 9.85 18.15
C THR A 306 12.39 9.82 18.18
N SER A 307 13.01 8.81 18.80
CA SER A 307 14.48 8.73 18.91
C SER A 307 15.13 8.53 17.55
N LYS A 308 15.57 9.64 16.96
CA LYS A 308 16.37 9.71 15.74
C LYS A 308 17.85 9.59 16.16
N LYS A 309 18.51 8.51 15.71
CA LYS A 309 19.96 8.18 15.86
C LYS A 309 20.42 7.75 17.27
N ARG A 310 20.61 6.45 17.47
CA ARG A 310 21.90 6.00 18.04
C ARG A 310 22.89 5.85 16.88
N PRO A 311 24.09 6.47 16.93
CA PRO A 311 25.11 6.28 15.92
C PRO A 311 25.46 4.80 15.80
N ARG A 312 25.62 4.35 14.55
CA ARG A 312 26.12 3.03 14.18
C ARG A 312 27.61 2.97 14.55
N GLY A 313 27.92 2.47 15.76
CA GLY A 313 29.29 2.43 16.26
C GLY A 313 29.48 1.83 17.66
N ALA A 314 28.51 1.05 18.17
CA ALA A 314 28.66 0.30 19.41
C ALA A 314 28.20 -1.15 19.21
N GLU A 315 28.72 -1.78 18.16
CA GLU A 315 28.96 -3.23 18.17
C GLU A 315 30.42 -3.39 18.57
N LYS A 316 30.68 -3.35 19.87
CA LYS A 316 31.79 -4.06 20.52
C LYS A 316 31.49 -4.12 22.01
N GLU A 317 31.64 -5.33 22.52
CA GLU A 317 31.65 -5.73 23.93
C GLU A 317 30.29 -5.96 24.59
N GLY A 318 30.09 -7.21 25.01
CA GLY A 318 28.99 -7.63 25.85
C GLY A 318 29.20 -7.20 27.29
N THR A 319 28.16 -7.46 28.10
CA THR A 319 28.09 -7.16 29.55
C THR A 319 28.06 -5.64 29.78
N GLU A 320 27.06 -5.03 30.42
CA GLU A 320 26.64 -5.30 31.79
C GLU A 320 25.18 -4.88 32.04
N LEU A 321 24.48 -5.71 32.81
CA LEU A 321 23.33 -5.33 33.62
C LEU A 321 23.84 -4.48 34.79
N ASN A 322 23.99 -3.16 34.63
CA ASN A 322 24.12 -2.28 35.79
C ASN A 322 23.79 -0.83 35.43
N ASP A 323 22.52 -0.47 35.40
CA ASP A 323 22.14 0.96 35.42
C ASP A 323 20.74 1.15 36.01
N GLN A 324 20.54 0.54 37.18
CA GLN A 324 19.32 0.68 37.95
C GLN A 324 19.60 0.89 39.44
N PHE A 325 20.55 1.75 39.79
CA PHE A 325 20.58 2.37 41.12
C PHE A 325 21.06 3.82 41.01
N SER A 326 20.16 4.74 41.34
CA SER A 326 20.47 6.16 41.54
C SER A 326 21.50 6.32 42.68
N PRO A 327 22.46 7.26 42.60
CA PRO A 327 23.40 7.48 43.69
C PRO A 327 22.70 8.29 44.79
N HIS A 328 22.17 7.60 45.79
CA HIS A 328 22.04 8.22 47.10
C HIS A 328 23.45 8.30 47.73
N PRO A 329 23.85 9.43 48.34
CA PRO A 329 25.16 9.55 48.96
C PRO A 329 25.25 8.61 50.16
N VAL A 330 26.27 7.75 50.13
CA VAL A 330 26.58 6.77 51.17
C VAL A 330 27.13 7.52 52.39
N PRO A 331 26.59 7.33 53.61
CA PRO A 331 27.16 7.96 54.81
C PRO A 331 28.51 7.31 55.17
N THR A 332 29.48 8.17 55.43
CA THR A 332 30.85 7.84 55.85
C THR A 332 30.82 7.04 57.16
N ARG A 333 31.42 5.85 57.13
CA ARG A 333 31.60 4.97 58.29
C ARG A 333 32.63 5.58 59.25
N MET A 334 32.20 6.00 60.43
CA MET A 334 33.09 6.38 61.52
C MET A 334 33.88 5.15 61.98
N THR A 335 35.21 5.26 62.02
CA THR A 335 36.09 4.36 62.78
C THR A 335 36.11 4.83 64.23
N ILE A 336 35.89 3.91 65.17
CA ILE A 336 36.19 4.11 66.59
C ILE A 336 37.60 3.55 66.81
N ASP A 337 38.38 4.31 67.59
CA ASP A 337 39.79 4.06 67.99
C ASP A 337 40.08 2.66 68.52
#